data_AF-A0A2V8G0Y4-F1
#
_entry.id   AF-A0A2V8G0Y4-F1
#
_cell.length_a   1.000
_cell.length_b   1.000
_cell.length_c   1.000
_cell.angle_alpha   90.00
_cell.angle_beta   90.00
_cell.angle_gamma   90.00
#
_symmetry.space_group_name_H-M   'P 1'
#
loop_
_entity.id
_entity.type
_entity.pdbx_description
1 polymer ?
#
loop_
_entity_poly.entity_id
_entity_poly.type
_entity_poly.pdbx_seq_one_letter_code
_entity_poly.pdbx_strand_id
1 'polypeptide(L)' 'VFPSIDVQKSGTRKEELLIAKEDLNRIWVLRKVLNPLSPVEAMELLLDKMSKTRSNAEFLSAMQKMG' A
#
# COMPACT_ATOMS: atom_id res chain seq x y z
N VAL A 1 -11.85 9.91 7.79
CA VAL A 1 -11.43 8.55 7.37
C VAL A 1 -10.56 7.94 8.46
N PHE A 2 -10.86 6.70 8.89
CA PHE A 2 -10.05 5.93 9.84
C PHE A 2 -9.50 4.68 9.13
N PRO A 3 -8.25 4.26 9.37
CA PRO A 3 -7.27 4.85 10.30
C PRO A 3 -6.68 6.16 9.78
N SER A 4 -6.32 7.06 10.70
CA SER A 4 -5.78 8.39 10.37
C SER A 4 -4.26 8.35 10.21
N ILE A 5 -3.79 7.60 9.21
CA ILE A 5 -2.36 7.39 8.92
C ILE A 5 -1.95 8.21 7.69
N ASP A 6 -0.87 8.98 7.80
CA ASP A 6 -0.20 9.60 6.66
C ASP A 6 0.78 8.59 6.05
N VAL A 7 0.34 7.89 5.00
CA VAL A 7 1.12 6.82 4.34
C VAL A 7 2.39 7.37 3.68
N GLN A 8 2.36 8.62 3.19
CA GLN A 8 3.50 9.24 2.50
C GLN A 8 4.63 9.55 3.49
N LYS A 9 4.30 9.98 4.72
CA LYS A 9 5.29 10.25 5.77
C LYS A 9 5.66 9.02 6.60
N SER A 10 4.89 7.94 6.51
CA SER A 10 5.14 6.70 7.25
C SER A 10 6.10 5.78 6.49
N GLY A 11 7.14 5.29 7.17
CA GLY A 11 8.07 4.31 6.61
C GLY A 11 9.00 3.73 7.67
N THR A 12 9.61 2.59 7.34
CA THR A 12 10.54 1.88 8.23
C THR A 12 11.92 1.83 7.59
N ARG A 13 12.96 2.15 8.36
CA ARG A 13 14.35 2.02 7.89
C ARG A 13 14.73 0.55 7.74
N LYS A 14 15.45 0.22 6.67
CA LYS A 14 15.88 -1.15 6.34
C LYS A 14 14.72 -2.16 6.25
N GLU A 15 13.58 -1.73 5.69
CA GLU A 15 12.39 -2.57 5.54
C GLU A 15 12.62 -3.82 4.68
N GLU A 16 13.67 -3.84 3.84
CA GLU A 16 14.11 -5.02 3.08
C GLU A 16 14.57 -6.20 3.94
N LEU A 17 14.89 -5.97 5.22
CA LEU A 17 15.22 -7.04 6.17
C LEU A 17 13.98 -7.64 6.83
N LEU A 18 12.83 -6.97 6.71
CA LEU A 18 11.58 -7.34 7.39
C LEU A 18 10.52 -7.88 6.43
N ILE A 19 10.59 -7.47 5.17
CA ILE A 19 9.57 -7.73 4.16
C ILE A 19 10.19 -8.53 3.03
N ALA A 20 9.51 -9.60 2.60
CA ALA A 20 9.93 -10.38 1.45
C ALA A 20 10.07 -9.48 0.21
N LYS A 21 11.12 -9.69 -0.59
CA LYS A 21 11.47 -8.83 -1.73
C LYS A 21 10.30 -8.59 -2.70
N GLU A 22 9.49 -9.62 -2.94
CA GLU A 22 8.33 -9.54 -3.84
C GLU A 22 7.24 -8.60 -3.30
N ASP A 23 6.93 -8.71 -2.02
CA ASP A 23 5.95 -7.85 -1.36
C ASP A 23 6.46 -6.42 -1.20
N LEU A 24 7.76 -6.24 -0.93
CA LEU A 24 8.37 -4.93 -0.87
C LEU A 24 8.24 -4.19 -2.20
N ASN A 25 8.49 -4.86 -3.32
CA ASN A 25 8.31 -4.29 -4.65
C ASN A 25 6.85 -3.85 -4.90
N ARG A 26 5.87 -4.65 -4.46
CA ARG A 26 4.44 -4.34 -4.58
C ARG A 26 4.06 -3.13 -3.73
N ILE A 27 4.54 -3.07 -2.49
CA ILE A 27 4.36 -1.92 -1.58
C ILE A 27 4.96 -0.65 -2.20
N TRP A 28 6.12 -0.74 -2.85
CA TRP A 28 6.74 0.39 -3.53
C TRP A 28 5.90 0.91 -4.71
N VAL A 29 5.35 0.01 -5.54
CA VAL A 29 4.42 0.39 -6.61
C VAL A 29 3.17 1.06 -6.03
N LEU A 30 2.59 0.49 -4.97
CA LEU A 30 1.45 1.09 -4.26
C LEU A 30 1.77 2.51 -3.79
N ARG A 31 2.91 2.71 -3.13
CA ARG A 31 3.34 4.02 -2.65
C ARG A 31 3.48 5.04 -3.78
N LYS A 32 3.98 4.63 -4.96
CA LYS A 32 4.06 5.52 -6.14
C LYS A 32 2.68 5.94 -6.64
N VAL A 33 1.70 5.02 -6.66
CA VAL A 33 0.31 5.33 -7.03
C VAL A 33 -0.35 6.28 -6.04
N LEU A 34 -0.04 6.17 -4.75
CA LEU A 34 -0.60 7.01 -3.70
C LEU A 34 0.09 8.38 -3.56
N ASN A 35 1.32 8.54 -4.03
CA ASN A 35 2.10 9.77 -3.89
C ASN A 35 1.48 11.05 -4.49
N PRO A 36 0.82 11.04 -5.67
CA PRO A 36 0.22 12.26 -6.21
C PRO A 36 -1.11 12.65 -5.53
N LEU A 37 -1.68 11.77 -4.71
CA LEU A 37 -2.98 11.99 -4.05
C LEU A 37 -2.81 12.78 -2.75
N SER A 38 -3.86 13.51 -2.35
CA SER A 38 -3.90 14.06 -0.99
C SER A 38 -4.01 12.94 0.05
N PRO A 39 -3.63 13.18 1.33
CA PRO A 39 -3.67 12.14 2.36
C PRO A 39 -5.04 11.48 2.53
N VAL A 40 -6.13 12.23 2.34
CA VAL A 40 -7.50 11.71 2.45
C VAL A 40 -7.84 10.81 1.27
N GLU A 41 -7.60 11.27 0.03
CA GLU A 41 -7.83 10.48 -1.18
C GLU A 41 -6.99 9.20 -1.21
N ALA A 42 -5.72 9.28 -0.79
CA ALA A 42 -4.83 8.14 -0.70
C ALA A 42 -5.38 7.09 0.29
N MET A 43 -5.90 7.51 1.44
CA MET A 43 -6.48 6.61 2.43
C MET A 43 -7.78 5.98 1.93
N GLU A 44 -8.65 6.76 1.29
CA GLU A 44 -9.91 6.24 0.73
C GLU A 44 -9.65 5.22 -0.37
N LEU A 45 -8.71 5.50 -1.29
CA LEU A 45 -8.32 4.55 -2.33
C LEU A 45 -7.72 3.27 -1.73
N LEU A 46 -6.85 3.40 -0.73
CA LEU A 46 -6.25 2.26 -0.06
C LEU A 46 -7.31 1.37 0.61
N LEU A 47 -8.24 1.98 1.35
CA LEU A 47 -9.33 1.28 2.02
C LEU A 47 -10.28 0.61 1.02
N ASP A 48 -10.66 1.29 -0.07
CA ASP A 48 -11.49 0.70 -1.12
C ASP A 48 -10.85 -0.57 -1.69
N LYS A 49 -9.54 -0.53 -2.00
CA LYS A 49 -8.85 -1.70 -2.55
C LYS A 49 -8.68 -2.82 -1.54
N MET A 50 -8.28 -2.51 -0.30
CA MET A 50 -8.10 -3.50 0.75
C MET A 50 -9.42 -4.18 1.12
N SER A 51 -10.53 -3.43 1.16
CA SER A 51 -11.86 -3.95 1.51
C SER A 51 -12.38 -5.04 0.56
N LYS A 52 -11.83 -5.11 -0.65
CA LYS A 52 -12.18 -6.11 -1.68
C LYS A 52 -11.47 -7.45 -1.49
N THR A 53 -10.61 -7.56 -0.48
CA THR A 53 -9.81 -8.75 -0.20
C THR A 53 -9.92 -9.15 1.25
N ARG A 54 -9.68 -10.43 1.56
CA ARG A 54 -9.75 -10.94 2.94
C ARG A 54 -8.45 -10.79 3.70
N SER A 55 -7.33 -10.60 3.00
CA SER A 55 -5.99 -10.52 3.61
C SER A 55 -5.04 -9.62 2.83
N ASN A 56 -4.01 -9.12 3.51
CA ASN A 56 -2.96 -8.33 2.88
C ASN A 56 -2.20 -9.12 1.80
N ALA A 57 -2.04 -10.44 1.96
CA ALA A 57 -1.40 -11.29 0.96
C ALA A 57 -2.21 -11.36 -0.33
N GLU A 58 -3.53 -11.47 -0.22
CA GLU A 58 -4.45 -11.43 -1.36
C GLU A 58 -4.45 -10.06 -2.03
N PHE A 59 -4.51 -8.97 -1.25
CA PHE A 59 -4.40 -7.61 -1.75
C PHE A 59 -3.12 -7.36 -2.55
N LEU A 60 -1.96 -7.68 -1.96
CA LEU A 60 -0.66 -7.49 -2.61
C LEU A 60 -0.53 -8.37 -3.88
N SER A 61 -1.05 -9.60 -3.85
CA SER A 61 -1.06 -10.48 -5.02
C SER A 61 -1.96 -9.95 -6.14
N ALA A 62 -3.11 -9.35 -5.81
CA ALA A 62 -4.03 -8.78 -6.80
C ALA A 62 -3.44 -7.56 -7.55
N MET A 63 -2.46 -6.86 -6.95
CA MET A 63 -1.78 -5.73 -7.59
C MET A 63 -0.92 -6.14 -8.79
N GLN A 64 -0.59 -7.42 -8.96
CA GLN A 64 0.20 -7.94 -10.08
C GLN A 64 -0.49 -7.76 -11.45
N LYS A 65 -1.81 -7.51 -11.47
CA LYS A 65 -2.58 -7.26 -12.70
C LYS A 65 -2.64 -5.79 -13.14
N MET A 66 -2.03 -4.88 -12.38
CA MET A 66 -2.01 -3.44 -12.70
C MET A 66 -0.74 -2.99 -13.43
N GLY A 67 0.10 -3.93 -13.88
CA GLY A 67 1.29 -3.71 -14.71
C GLY A 67 1.10 -4.26 -16.11
#